data_AF-R7TQ55-F1
#
_entry.id   AF-R7TQ55-F1
#
_cell.length_a   1.000
_cell.length_b   1.000
_cell.length_c   1.000
_cell.angle_alpha   90.00
_cell.angle_beta   90.00
_cell.angle_gamma   90.00
#
_symmetry.space_group_name_H-M   'P 1'
#
loop_
_entity.id
_entity.type
_entity.pdbx_description
1 polymer ?
#
loop_
_entity_poly.entity_id
_entity_poly.type
_entity_poly.pdbx_seq_one_letter_code
_entity_poly.pdbx_strand_id
1 'polypeptide(L)'
;QHDFHYEYTECDSNGGRWRVSVPTPNVCTGGAPNPPVRGKGCDYTCDVGQYLDMDGDQECHPCPPGSYSLGGGARFDDWEKLPTGFSVTNEQFISPIREFRGHSSTAPANCSREGWVPKGKHLASTGGDCSATLVYTANLVKEGSVSFEYQYIDRESIFNFQVQNSQCQAVHNRDSDRYPSHTTGNDWKLMHLKLKSGLNTLMWRVMGMHLQQGASSGISKPVLIKSIEVNGLAFTSECAKCKAGTFSQEGAATCEECPRDTRADKGATECTPCDKNSQYSEPASAECSARVACTDQDYFSVYQPCDANKKVCGFSSSQDKSQ
;
A
#
# COMPACT_ATOMS: atom_id res chain seq x y z
N GLN A 1 16.74 21.31 22.52
CA GLN A 1 15.42 20.82 23.00
C GLN A 1 14.89 19.66 22.13
N HIS A 2 15.74 19.02 21.32
CA HIS A 2 15.39 17.86 20.47
C HIS A 2 16.46 16.75 20.59
N ASP A 3 17.16 16.70 21.72
CA ASP A 3 18.30 15.81 21.93
C ASP A 3 17.85 14.36 22.21
N PHE A 4 16.56 14.17 22.53
CA PHE A 4 15.93 12.90 22.87
C PHE A 4 14.55 12.79 22.22
N HIS A 5 14.17 11.57 21.84
CA HIS A 5 12.81 11.16 21.50
C HIS A 5 12.33 10.09 22.48
N TYR A 6 11.03 9.88 22.60
CA TYR A 6 10.49 8.87 23.52
C TYR A 6 10.07 7.59 22.84
N GLU A 7 10.46 6.47 23.43
CA GLU A 7 10.02 5.13 22.99
C GLU A 7 9.44 4.37 24.18
N TYR A 8 8.55 3.41 23.87
CA TYR A 8 8.14 2.41 24.85
C TYR A 8 9.03 1.18 24.78
N THR A 9 9.38 0.65 25.95
CA THR A 9 10.03 -0.64 26.06
C THR A 9 9.10 -1.79 25.66
N GLU A 10 9.67 -2.98 25.52
CA GLU A 10 8.89 -4.21 25.51
C GLU A 10 8.03 -4.34 26.77
N CYS A 11 6.98 -5.16 26.64
CA CYS A 11 6.02 -5.44 27.69
C CYS A 11 6.63 -6.33 28.77
N ASP A 12 6.42 -5.96 30.02
CA ASP A 12 6.70 -6.84 31.16
C ASP A 12 5.62 -7.91 31.32
N SER A 13 5.90 -8.87 32.21
CA SER A 13 4.98 -9.99 32.51
C SER A 13 3.61 -9.54 33.05
N ASN A 14 3.49 -8.30 33.52
CA ASN A 14 2.26 -7.72 34.05
C ASN A 14 1.50 -6.90 32.99
N GLY A 15 1.94 -6.93 31.73
CA GLY A 15 1.24 -6.31 30.61
C GLY A 15 1.45 -4.80 30.48
N GLY A 16 2.43 -4.22 31.17
CA GLY A 16 2.79 -2.82 30.94
C GLY A 16 4.24 -2.63 30.56
N ARG A 17 4.62 -1.37 30.36
CA ARG A 17 5.89 -0.98 29.74
C ARG A 17 6.34 0.38 30.24
N TRP A 18 7.59 0.71 29.96
CA TRP A 18 8.19 1.98 30.38
C TRP A 18 8.34 2.91 29.18
N ARG A 19 8.09 4.20 29.39
CA ARG A 19 8.46 5.28 28.48
C ARG A 19 9.89 5.69 28.80
N VAL A 20 10.78 5.59 27.84
CA VAL A 20 12.21 5.93 28.00
C VAL A 20 12.59 7.01 27.00
N SER A 21 13.44 7.95 27.43
CA SER A 21 14.03 8.95 26.53
C SER A 21 15.25 8.34 25.84
N VAL A 22 15.17 8.19 24.53
CA VAL A 22 16.22 7.65 23.67
C VAL A 22 16.97 8.82 23.03
N PRO A 23 18.31 8.91 23.17
CA PRO A 23 19.08 9.99 22.59
C PRO A 23 19.12 9.88 21.06
N THR A 24 18.95 11.02 20.39
CA THR A 24 19.09 11.07 18.93
C THR A 24 20.60 11.09 18.56
N PRO A 25 21.07 10.18 17.69
CA PRO A 25 22.49 10.12 17.32
C PRO A 25 23.00 11.47 16.79
N ASN A 26 24.19 11.89 17.25
CA ASN A 26 24.88 13.12 16.83
C ASN A 26 24.18 14.46 17.15
N VAL A 27 23.07 14.45 17.90
CA VAL A 27 22.35 15.69 18.30
C VAL A 27 22.60 16.04 19.77
N CYS A 28 23.04 15.08 20.59
CA CYS A 28 23.20 15.27 22.03
C CYS A 28 24.28 16.32 22.35
N THR A 29 23.86 17.49 22.83
CA THR A 29 24.73 18.61 23.20
C THR A 29 25.07 18.67 24.69
N GLY A 30 24.65 17.65 25.45
CA GLY A 30 24.84 17.55 26.89
C GLY A 30 23.53 17.77 27.65
N GLY A 31 22.97 16.69 28.18
CA GLY A 31 21.77 16.67 29.02
C GLY A 31 21.57 15.25 29.57
N ALA A 32 21.08 15.13 30.80
CA ALA A 32 20.71 13.83 31.35
C ALA A 32 19.36 13.39 30.74
N PRO A 33 19.20 12.12 30.31
CA PRO A 33 17.91 11.60 29.88
C PRO A 33 16.89 11.73 31.02
N ASN A 34 15.63 12.00 30.65
CA ASN A 34 14.55 12.06 31.62
C ASN A 34 14.33 10.67 32.25
N PRO A 35 13.97 10.60 33.55
CA PRO A 35 13.76 9.33 34.22
C PRO A 35 12.62 8.55 33.52
N PRO A 36 12.75 7.22 33.36
CA PRO A 36 11.70 6.41 32.78
C PRO A 36 10.39 6.53 33.58
N VAL A 37 9.28 6.74 32.87
CA VAL A 37 7.94 6.79 33.47
C VAL A 37 7.12 5.60 33.02
N ARG A 38 6.12 5.19 33.81
CA ARG A 38 5.24 4.10 33.39
C ARG A 38 4.40 4.54 32.20
N GLY A 39 4.41 3.73 31.14
CA GLY A 39 3.64 3.97 29.93
C GLY A 39 2.22 3.39 30.00
N LYS A 40 1.43 3.65 28.96
CA LYS A 40 0.13 2.99 28.76
C LYS A 40 0.33 1.47 28.57
N GLY A 41 -0.71 0.69 28.85
CA GLY A 41 -0.71 -0.77 28.72
C GLY A 41 -0.34 -1.25 27.32
N CYS A 42 0.07 -2.52 27.21
CA CYS A 42 0.54 -3.09 25.94
C CYS A 42 -0.59 -3.34 24.93
N ASP A 43 -1.80 -3.54 25.42
CA ASP A 43 -3.05 -3.65 24.68
C ASP A 43 -3.67 -2.29 24.34
N TYR A 44 -3.03 -1.19 24.77
CA TYR A 44 -3.54 0.15 24.54
C TYR A 44 -3.45 0.55 23.06
N THR A 45 -4.59 0.90 22.49
CA THR A 45 -4.76 1.41 21.12
C THR A 45 -5.53 2.72 21.16
N CYS A 46 -5.16 3.67 20.31
CA CYS A 46 -5.96 4.87 20.09
C CYS A 46 -7.15 4.58 19.17
N ASP A 47 -8.13 5.48 19.12
CA ASP A 47 -9.21 5.37 18.14
C ASP A 47 -8.72 5.68 16.72
N VAL A 48 -9.52 5.31 15.72
CA VAL A 48 -9.25 5.67 14.33
C VAL A 48 -9.16 7.19 14.20
N GLY A 49 -8.21 7.66 13.39
CA GLY A 49 -7.93 9.08 13.24
C GLY A 49 -7.16 9.70 14.41
N GLN A 50 -6.66 8.91 15.36
CA GLN A 50 -5.83 9.40 16.46
C GLN A 50 -4.44 8.76 16.49
N TYR A 51 -3.49 9.45 17.11
CA TYR A 51 -2.15 8.96 17.44
C TYR A 51 -1.86 9.17 18.92
N LEU A 52 -0.94 8.39 19.48
CA LEU A 52 -0.49 8.56 20.86
C LEU A 52 0.63 9.60 20.89
N ASP A 53 0.43 10.70 21.61
CA ASP A 53 1.49 11.69 21.82
C ASP A 53 2.54 11.14 22.81
N MET A 54 3.56 10.51 22.24
CA MET A 54 4.68 9.92 22.98
C MET A 54 5.62 10.96 23.59
N ASP A 55 5.68 12.16 23.02
CA ASP A 55 6.58 13.22 23.46
C ASP A 55 5.93 14.11 24.53
N GLY A 56 4.61 14.29 24.47
CA GLY A 56 3.83 15.04 25.46
C GLY A 56 3.23 14.17 26.56
N ASP A 57 1.90 14.12 26.59
CA ASP A 57 1.08 13.66 27.71
C ASP A 57 0.78 12.15 27.73
N GLN A 58 1.20 11.40 26.70
CA GLN A 58 0.84 9.99 26.50
C GLN A 58 -0.67 9.79 26.33
N GLU A 59 -1.40 10.78 25.84
CA GLU A 59 -2.82 10.69 25.48
C GLU A 59 -2.98 10.56 23.97
N CYS A 60 -4.17 10.08 23.54
CA CYS A 60 -4.48 9.98 22.13
C CYS A 60 -5.02 11.32 21.62
N HIS A 61 -4.37 11.88 20.60
CA HIS A 61 -4.76 13.14 19.98
C HIS A 61 -5.21 12.91 18.53
N PRO A 62 -6.12 13.74 18.00
CA PRO A 62 -6.54 13.63 16.60
C PRO A 62 -5.36 13.89 15.67
N CYS A 63 -5.32 13.16 14.56
CA CYS A 63 -4.33 13.38 13.52
C CYS A 63 -4.43 14.80 12.96
N PRO A 64 -3.32 15.51 12.77
CA PRO A 64 -3.36 16.82 12.13
C PRO A 64 -3.87 16.71 10.68
N PRO A 65 -4.46 17.78 10.13
CA PRO A 65 -4.87 17.83 8.73
C PRO A 65 -3.75 17.38 7.77
N GLY A 66 -4.11 16.69 6.69
CA GLY A 66 -3.17 16.10 5.74
C GLY A 66 -2.50 14.82 6.23
N SER A 67 -2.93 14.28 7.38
CA SER A 67 -2.51 12.97 7.87
C SER A 67 -3.70 12.11 8.32
N TYR A 68 -3.46 10.82 8.50
CA TYR A 68 -4.45 9.85 8.92
C TYR A 68 -3.86 8.77 9.82
N SER A 69 -4.73 8.07 10.55
CA SER A 69 -4.34 6.92 11.39
C SER A 69 -5.47 5.90 11.45
N LEU A 70 -5.12 4.61 11.48
CA LEU A 70 -6.08 3.52 11.68
C LEU A 70 -6.26 3.15 13.17
N GLY A 71 -5.71 3.93 14.12
CA GLY A 71 -5.90 3.67 15.56
C GLY A 71 -5.26 2.36 16.03
N GLY A 72 -4.14 1.99 15.44
CA GLY A 72 -3.52 0.67 15.62
C GLY A 72 -3.71 -0.27 14.43
N GLY A 73 -3.70 0.32 13.24
CA GLY A 73 -3.45 -0.38 12.00
C GLY A 73 -2.37 0.34 11.19
N ALA A 74 -1.79 -0.37 10.25
CA ALA A 74 -0.82 0.16 9.29
C ALA A 74 -1.38 -0.04 7.88
N ARG A 75 -1.21 0.99 7.04
CA ARG A 75 -1.59 0.96 5.62
C ARG A 75 -0.37 1.28 4.77
N PHE A 76 -0.16 0.47 3.75
CA PHE A 76 0.94 0.58 2.79
C PHE A 76 0.35 0.67 1.39
N ASP A 77 0.35 1.86 0.81
CA ASP A 77 -0.13 2.13 -0.55
C ASP A 77 0.75 3.16 -1.31
N ASP A 78 1.87 3.53 -0.70
CA ASP A 78 2.95 4.31 -1.31
C ASP A 78 4.17 3.39 -1.49
N TRP A 79 4.45 3.06 -2.75
CA TRP A 79 5.50 2.12 -3.17
C TRP A 79 6.62 2.84 -3.93
N GLU A 80 6.94 4.09 -3.58
CA GLU A 80 8.17 4.76 -4.06
C GLU A 80 9.42 3.98 -3.63
N LYS A 81 9.40 3.49 -2.39
CA LYS A 81 10.41 2.59 -1.81
C LYS A 81 9.71 1.50 -1.02
N LEU A 82 10.42 0.40 -0.79
CA LEU A 82 9.89 -0.66 0.08
C LEU A 82 9.81 -0.14 1.52
N PRO A 83 8.62 -0.13 2.17
CA PRO A 83 8.49 0.39 3.53
C PRO A 83 9.29 -0.44 4.56
N THR A 84 9.65 0.18 5.67
CA THR A 84 10.34 -0.50 6.77
C THR A 84 9.50 -1.65 7.32
N GLY A 85 10.16 -2.78 7.62
CA GLY A 85 9.50 -4.00 8.09
C GLY A 85 9.14 -4.99 6.99
N PHE A 86 9.18 -4.57 5.71
CA PHE A 86 9.11 -5.50 4.58
C PHE A 86 10.49 -6.02 4.21
N SER A 87 10.54 -7.29 3.79
CA SER A 87 11.72 -7.89 3.16
C SER A 87 11.31 -8.73 1.95
N VAL A 88 12.25 -8.91 1.02
CA VAL A 88 12.05 -9.72 -0.19
C VAL A 88 13.06 -10.85 -0.16
N THR A 89 12.57 -12.09 -0.25
CA THR A 89 13.39 -13.29 -0.36
C THR A 89 13.13 -13.99 -1.69
N ASN A 90 14.21 -14.39 -2.35
CA ASN A 90 14.13 -15.08 -3.64
C ASN A 90 14.80 -16.44 -3.54
N GLU A 91 14.10 -17.46 -4.02
CA GLU A 91 14.56 -18.84 -4.00
C GLU A 91 14.45 -19.43 -5.40
N GLN A 92 15.40 -20.28 -5.77
CA GLN A 92 15.24 -21.08 -6.98
C GLN A 92 14.11 -22.07 -6.76
N PHE A 93 13.14 -22.06 -7.67
CA PHE A 93 12.07 -23.03 -7.63
C PHE A 93 12.36 -24.15 -8.64
N ILE A 94 12.83 -25.30 -8.14
CA ILE A 94 13.00 -26.49 -8.96
C ILE A 94 11.65 -27.21 -9.01
N SER A 95 10.88 -26.98 -10.09
CA SER A 95 9.68 -27.77 -10.34
C SER A 95 10.07 -29.24 -10.57
N PRO A 96 9.41 -30.23 -9.94
CA PRO A 96 9.65 -31.65 -10.21
C PRO A 96 9.53 -31.99 -11.71
N ILE A 97 8.73 -31.23 -12.46
CA ILE A 97 8.54 -31.38 -13.91
C ILE A 97 9.84 -31.07 -14.69
N ARG A 98 10.72 -30.20 -14.17
CA ARG A 98 12.04 -29.93 -14.77
C ARG A 98 13.00 -31.10 -14.60
N GLU A 99 12.98 -31.78 -13.44
CA GLU A 99 13.79 -32.99 -13.21
C GLU A 99 13.38 -34.13 -14.15
N PHE A 100 12.09 -34.32 -14.38
CA PHE A 100 11.57 -35.35 -15.31
C PHE A 100 11.89 -35.07 -16.79
N ARG A 101 12.15 -33.82 -17.20
CA ARG A 101 12.36 -33.43 -18.62
C ARG A 101 13.84 -33.23 -19.01
N GLY A 102 14.79 -33.69 -18.19
CA GLY A 102 16.20 -33.81 -18.57
C GLY A 102 16.97 -32.50 -18.77
N HIS A 103 16.40 -31.33 -18.45
CA HIS A 103 17.08 -30.05 -18.49
C HIS A 103 17.71 -29.75 -17.13
N SER A 104 18.68 -30.57 -16.74
CA SER A 104 19.53 -30.32 -15.58
C SER A 104 20.53 -29.22 -15.93
N SER A 105 20.11 -27.96 -15.88
CA SER A 105 21.08 -26.89 -15.63
C SER A 105 21.48 -27.00 -14.16
N THR A 106 22.57 -27.72 -13.90
CA THR A 106 23.22 -27.82 -12.57
C THR A 106 23.81 -26.49 -12.07
N ALA A 107 23.70 -25.42 -12.86
CA ALA A 107 24.07 -24.09 -12.44
C ALA A 107 22.93 -23.48 -11.60
N PRO A 108 23.19 -23.03 -10.37
CA PRO A 108 22.20 -22.27 -9.60
C PRO A 108 21.77 -21.03 -10.41
N ALA A 109 20.48 -20.95 -10.77
CA ALA A 109 19.92 -19.75 -11.40
C ALA A 109 20.12 -18.53 -10.48
N ASN A 110 20.70 -17.45 -11.02
CA ASN A 110 20.97 -16.25 -10.24
C ASN A 110 19.67 -15.45 -9.99
N CYS A 111 18.99 -15.74 -8.89
CA CYS A 111 17.74 -15.07 -8.47
C CYS A 111 17.94 -13.67 -7.87
N SER A 112 19.16 -13.11 -7.89
CA SER A 112 19.46 -11.82 -7.25
C SER A 112 18.81 -10.62 -7.95
N ARG A 113 18.31 -10.79 -9.17
CA ARG A 113 17.65 -9.75 -9.97
C ARG A 113 16.12 -9.89 -10.02
N GLU A 114 15.59 -10.97 -9.49
CA GLU A 114 14.15 -11.23 -9.39
C GLU A 114 13.67 -10.79 -7.99
N GLY A 115 12.37 -10.61 -7.78
CA GLY A 115 11.78 -10.17 -6.52
C GLY A 115 10.54 -9.30 -6.67
N TRP A 116 10.03 -8.83 -5.53
CA TRP A 116 9.02 -7.79 -5.48
C TRP A 116 9.67 -6.41 -5.57
N VAL A 117 9.26 -5.61 -6.56
CA VAL A 117 9.88 -4.33 -6.90
C VAL A 117 8.87 -3.19 -6.73
N PRO A 118 9.22 -2.11 -6.00
CA PRO A 118 8.38 -0.92 -5.90
C PRO A 118 8.26 -0.21 -7.25
N LYS A 119 7.04 0.17 -7.64
CA LYS A 119 6.73 0.90 -8.89
C LYS A 119 5.97 2.22 -8.64
N GLY A 120 6.17 2.83 -7.46
CA GLY A 120 5.50 4.05 -7.04
C GLY A 120 4.07 3.80 -6.59
N LYS A 121 3.16 3.46 -7.52
CA LYS A 121 1.73 3.28 -7.22
C LYS A 121 1.34 1.86 -6.80
N HIS A 122 2.21 0.89 -7.03
CA HIS A 122 1.99 -0.51 -6.70
C HIS A 122 3.35 -1.22 -6.55
N LEU A 123 3.33 -2.38 -5.91
CA LEU A 123 4.42 -3.33 -5.89
C LEU A 123 4.21 -4.34 -7.01
N ALA A 124 5.26 -4.72 -7.74
CA ALA A 124 5.18 -5.68 -8.84
C ALA A 124 6.15 -6.84 -8.61
N SER A 125 5.68 -8.09 -8.74
CA SER A 125 6.56 -9.25 -8.76
C SER A 125 7.29 -9.36 -10.09
N THR A 126 8.56 -9.73 -10.11
CA THR A 126 9.21 -10.16 -11.36
C THR A 126 8.79 -11.59 -11.71
N GLY A 127 8.35 -11.81 -12.94
CA GLY A 127 8.18 -13.15 -13.49
C GLY A 127 9.54 -13.78 -13.80
N GLY A 128 9.61 -15.12 -13.79
CA GLY A 128 10.85 -15.85 -14.05
C GLY A 128 10.85 -17.26 -13.46
N ASP A 129 12.06 -17.82 -13.37
CA ASP A 129 12.32 -19.16 -12.87
C ASP A 129 12.50 -19.19 -11.34
N CYS A 130 12.61 -18.03 -10.69
CA CYS A 130 12.71 -17.94 -9.25
C CYS A 130 11.34 -17.73 -8.61
N SER A 131 11.22 -18.19 -7.37
CA SER A 131 10.11 -17.81 -6.51
C SER A 131 10.50 -16.57 -5.73
N ALA A 132 9.65 -15.54 -5.81
CA ALA A 132 9.79 -14.29 -5.07
C ALA A 132 8.78 -14.24 -3.93
N THR A 133 9.25 -13.99 -2.71
CA THR A 133 8.41 -13.86 -1.52
C THR A 133 8.60 -12.50 -0.88
N LEU A 134 7.51 -11.74 -0.74
CA LEU A 134 7.46 -10.54 0.08
C LEU A 134 7.04 -10.96 1.49
N VAL A 135 7.79 -10.51 2.50
CA VAL A 135 7.55 -10.85 3.91
C VAL A 135 7.30 -9.59 4.70
N TYR A 136 6.29 -9.62 5.57
CA TYR A 136 6.02 -8.59 6.58
C TYR A 136 5.64 -9.24 7.91
N THR A 137 6.27 -8.79 8.99
CA THR A 137 6.01 -9.33 10.33
C THR A 137 5.24 -8.32 11.16
N ALA A 138 4.08 -8.72 11.65
CA ALA A 138 3.17 -7.91 12.44
C ALA A 138 2.94 -8.55 13.81
N ASN A 139 3.18 -7.82 14.90
CA ASN A 139 2.82 -8.25 16.24
C ASN A 139 1.51 -7.58 16.67
N LEU A 140 0.42 -8.35 16.67
CA LEU A 140 -0.92 -7.86 16.94
C LEU A 140 -1.19 -7.89 18.45
N VAL A 141 -1.56 -6.75 19.04
CA VAL A 141 -1.90 -6.66 20.47
C VAL A 141 -3.32 -7.17 20.76
N LYS A 142 -4.17 -7.19 19.73
CA LYS A 142 -5.54 -7.72 19.76
C LYS A 142 -5.85 -8.46 18.47
N GLU A 143 -6.90 -9.25 18.44
CA GLU A 143 -7.35 -9.87 17.19
C GLU A 143 -7.58 -8.81 16.11
N GLY A 144 -7.17 -9.13 14.89
CA GLY A 144 -7.10 -8.15 13.82
C GLY A 144 -7.25 -8.80 12.45
N SER A 145 -6.74 -8.15 11.42
CA SER A 145 -6.85 -8.63 10.05
C SER A 145 -5.78 -8.06 9.16
N VAL A 146 -5.48 -8.78 8.09
CA VAL A 146 -4.77 -8.25 6.92
C VAL A 146 -5.73 -8.17 5.74
N SER A 147 -5.69 -7.07 5.02
CA SER A 147 -6.37 -6.90 3.74
C SER A 147 -5.36 -6.40 2.70
N PHE A 148 -5.46 -6.87 1.46
CA PHE A 148 -4.63 -6.31 0.38
C PHE A 148 -5.35 -6.34 -0.97
N GLU A 149 -5.15 -5.27 -1.74
CA GLU A 149 -5.65 -5.16 -3.11
C GLU A 149 -4.60 -5.67 -4.09
N TYR A 150 -4.99 -6.59 -4.97
CA TYR A 150 -4.07 -7.22 -5.90
C TYR A 150 -4.63 -7.37 -7.32
N GLN A 151 -3.72 -7.49 -8.29
CA GLN A 151 -4.01 -7.84 -9.67
C GLN A 151 -3.19 -9.07 -10.05
N TYR A 152 -3.85 -10.12 -10.52
CA TYR A 152 -3.26 -11.44 -10.79
C TYR A 152 -3.94 -12.07 -12.01
N ILE A 153 -3.45 -11.74 -13.20
CA ILE A 153 -4.10 -12.12 -14.47
C ILE A 153 -3.52 -13.43 -15.03
N ASP A 154 -2.23 -13.68 -14.79
CA ASP A 154 -1.51 -14.77 -15.44
C ASP A 154 -1.92 -16.13 -14.85
N ARG A 155 -2.12 -17.12 -15.72
CA ARG A 155 -2.34 -18.52 -15.34
C ARG A 155 -1.05 -19.33 -15.31
N GLU A 156 0.03 -18.80 -15.88
CA GLU A 156 1.36 -19.39 -15.91
C GLU A 156 2.22 -18.96 -14.72
N SER A 157 1.62 -18.35 -13.70
CA SER A 157 2.24 -18.15 -12.39
C SER A 157 1.32 -18.70 -11.30
N ILE A 158 1.90 -19.02 -10.15
CA ILE A 158 1.18 -19.31 -8.92
C ILE A 158 1.40 -18.14 -7.99
N PHE A 159 0.31 -17.49 -7.58
CA PHE A 159 0.30 -16.54 -6.49
C PHE A 159 -0.26 -17.20 -5.22
N ASN A 160 0.53 -17.16 -4.16
CA ASN A 160 0.24 -17.79 -2.89
C ASN A 160 0.43 -16.78 -1.75
N PHE A 161 -0.59 -16.64 -0.91
CA PHE A 161 -0.51 -15.88 0.33
C PHE A 161 -0.42 -16.85 1.51
N GLN A 162 0.52 -16.63 2.41
CA GLN A 162 0.72 -17.45 3.60
C GLN A 162 0.83 -16.60 4.85
N VAL A 163 0.27 -17.11 5.95
CA VAL A 163 0.41 -16.51 7.28
C VAL A 163 0.94 -17.55 8.23
N GLN A 164 2.02 -17.24 8.92
CA GLN A 164 2.61 -18.07 9.98
C GLN A 164 2.48 -17.38 11.34
N ASN A 165 2.19 -18.15 12.38
CA ASN A 165 2.22 -17.67 13.76
C ASN A 165 3.62 -17.82 14.38
N SER A 166 3.75 -17.46 15.66
CA SER A 166 4.99 -17.61 16.45
C SER A 166 5.54 -19.05 16.55
N GLN A 167 4.73 -20.07 16.23
CA GLN A 167 5.12 -21.47 16.21
C GLN A 167 5.47 -21.96 14.79
N CYS A 168 5.60 -21.05 13.81
CA CYS A 168 5.81 -21.35 12.39
C CYS A 168 4.67 -22.19 11.77
N GLN A 169 3.50 -22.22 12.41
CA GLN A 169 2.35 -22.95 11.92
C GLN A 169 1.53 -22.05 10.98
N ALA A 170 1.14 -22.61 9.84
CA ALA A 170 0.34 -21.89 8.86
C ALA A 170 -1.10 -21.71 9.39
N VAL A 171 -1.61 -20.48 9.37
CA VAL A 171 -2.89 -20.09 10.01
C VAL A 171 -4.10 -20.28 9.06
N HIS A 172 -3.97 -21.09 8.02
CA HIS A 172 -5.03 -21.22 7.00
C HIS A 172 -6.21 -22.07 7.48
N ASN A 173 -7.42 -21.52 7.31
CA ASN A 173 -8.65 -22.28 7.53
C ASN A 173 -9.23 -22.84 6.22
N ARG A 174 -8.91 -22.22 5.06
CA ARG A 174 -9.40 -22.61 3.72
C ARG A 174 -8.35 -22.39 2.65
N ASP A 175 -8.44 -23.14 1.55
CA ASP A 175 -7.56 -22.97 0.39
C ASP A 175 -7.72 -21.60 -0.29
N SER A 176 -8.92 -20.99 -0.23
CA SER A 176 -9.17 -19.63 -0.72
C SER A 176 -8.34 -18.56 -0.01
N ASP A 177 -7.97 -18.82 1.25
CA ASP A 177 -7.16 -17.90 2.07
C ASP A 177 -5.67 -18.03 1.72
N ARG A 178 -5.32 -19.11 1.03
CA ARG A 178 -3.96 -19.44 0.61
C ARG A 178 -3.70 -19.08 -0.85
N TYR A 179 -4.69 -19.22 -1.72
CA TYR A 179 -4.56 -18.99 -3.16
C TYR A 179 -5.54 -17.92 -3.62
N PRO A 180 -5.09 -16.65 -3.73
CA PRO A 180 -5.91 -15.59 -4.27
C PRO A 180 -6.39 -15.92 -5.68
N SER A 181 -7.69 -15.67 -5.95
CA SER A 181 -8.29 -15.95 -7.25
C SER A 181 -7.75 -15.02 -8.35
N HIS A 182 -7.68 -15.49 -9.60
CA HIS A 182 -7.27 -14.66 -10.73
C HIS A 182 -8.20 -13.45 -10.93
N THR A 183 -7.63 -12.33 -11.37
CA THR A 183 -8.36 -11.12 -11.77
C THR A 183 -8.65 -11.10 -13.27
N THR A 184 -9.64 -10.30 -13.67
CA THR A 184 -10.06 -10.11 -15.08
C THR A 184 -9.57 -8.76 -15.58
N GLY A 185 -8.84 -8.74 -16.69
CA GLY A 185 -8.36 -7.48 -17.29
C GLY A 185 -7.57 -6.61 -16.29
N ASN A 186 -8.04 -5.38 -16.08
CA ASN A 186 -7.44 -4.40 -15.18
C ASN A 186 -8.13 -4.29 -13.80
N ASP A 187 -8.98 -5.26 -13.45
CA ASP A 187 -9.68 -5.23 -12.19
C ASP A 187 -8.76 -5.56 -11.01
N TRP A 188 -8.91 -4.80 -9.93
CA TRP A 188 -8.29 -5.09 -8.63
C TRP A 188 -9.25 -5.91 -7.78
N LYS A 189 -8.74 -6.94 -7.11
CA LYS A 189 -9.49 -7.71 -6.11
C LYS A 189 -8.93 -7.46 -4.72
N LEU A 190 -9.82 -7.49 -3.72
CA LEU A 190 -9.47 -7.40 -2.31
C LEU A 190 -9.41 -8.80 -1.69
N MET A 191 -8.27 -9.15 -1.10
CA MET A 191 -8.17 -10.28 -0.19
C MET A 191 -8.28 -9.78 1.25
N HIS A 192 -9.01 -10.49 2.10
CA HIS A 192 -9.17 -10.16 3.52
C HIS A 192 -9.05 -11.43 4.37
N LEU A 193 -8.19 -11.41 5.38
CA LEU A 193 -7.96 -12.54 6.29
C LEU A 193 -7.87 -12.07 7.74
N LYS A 194 -8.58 -12.75 8.63
CA LYS A 194 -8.51 -12.50 10.07
C LYS A 194 -7.21 -13.07 10.65
N LEU A 195 -6.61 -12.32 11.56
CA LEU A 195 -5.36 -12.66 12.24
C LEU A 195 -5.60 -12.77 13.74
N LYS A 196 -4.90 -13.73 14.37
CA LYS A 196 -4.92 -13.87 15.83
C LYS A 196 -3.99 -12.85 16.47
N SER A 197 -4.22 -12.50 17.72
CA SER A 197 -3.28 -11.72 18.52
C SER A 197 -1.93 -12.44 18.63
N GLY A 198 -0.84 -11.66 18.72
CA GLY A 198 0.53 -12.10 18.77
C GLY A 198 1.26 -11.94 17.43
N LEU A 199 2.39 -12.64 17.29
CA LEU A 199 3.24 -12.55 16.12
C LEU A 199 2.61 -13.25 14.91
N ASN A 200 2.46 -12.50 13.81
CA ASN A 200 1.98 -12.99 12.53
C ASN A 200 3.00 -12.59 11.44
N THR A 201 3.52 -13.58 10.71
CA THR A 201 4.40 -13.37 9.56
C THR A 201 3.59 -13.57 8.29
N LEU A 202 3.39 -12.49 7.53
CA LEU A 202 2.63 -12.43 6.29
C LEU A 202 3.59 -12.62 5.11
N MET A 203 3.24 -13.51 4.18
CA MET A 203 4.11 -13.87 3.05
C MET A 203 3.32 -13.88 1.74
N TRP A 204 3.69 -13.04 0.79
CA TRP A 204 3.16 -13.03 -0.57
C TRP A 204 4.18 -13.64 -1.51
N ARG A 205 3.93 -14.90 -1.90
CA ARG A 205 4.82 -15.71 -2.71
C ARG A 205 4.30 -15.82 -4.14
N VAL A 206 5.16 -15.53 -5.11
CA VAL A 206 4.90 -15.73 -6.54
C VAL A 206 5.94 -16.70 -7.09
N MET A 207 5.53 -17.56 -8.00
CA MET A 207 6.41 -18.46 -8.74
C MET A 207 5.89 -18.68 -10.15
N GLY A 208 6.77 -18.73 -11.15
CA GLY A 208 6.40 -19.09 -12.52
C GLY A 208 6.15 -20.60 -12.67
N MET A 209 5.14 -20.96 -13.44
CA MET A 209 4.92 -22.32 -13.93
C MET A 209 5.29 -22.37 -15.42
N HIS A 210 6.44 -22.97 -15.75
CA HIS A 210 6.83 -23.15 -17.14
C HIS A 210 6.12 -24.37 -17.75
N LEU A 211 4.85 -24.21 -18.18
CA LEU A 211 4.06 -25.33 -18.68
C LEU A 211 4.37 -25.71 -20.15
N GLN A 212 4.93 -24.82 -20.97
CA GLN A 212 5.10 -25.04 -22.42
C GLN A 212 6.53 -24.82 -22.93
N GLN A 213 7.11 -25.86 -23.57
CA GLN A 213 8.31 -25.73 -24.41
C GLN A 213 7.91 -25.02 -25.71
N GLY A 214 8.51 -23.86 -26.00
CA GLY A 214 8.36 -23.18 -27.29
C GLY A 214 7.64 -21.83 -27.28
N ALA A 215 7.13 -21.37 -26.14
CA ALA A 215 6.70 -19.97 -26.02
C ALA A 215 7.94 -19.08 -25.89
N SER A 216 8.18 -18.26 -26.91
CA SER A 216 9.18 -17.20 -26.90
C SER A 216 8.94 -16.27 -25.70
N SER A 217 9.94 -16.20 -24.81
CA SER A 217 10.00 -15.36 -23.60
C SER A 217 9.26 -15.89 -22.37
N GLY A 218 9.98 -16.61 -21.51
CA GLY A 218 9.54 -17.10 -20.20
C GLY A 218 9.37 -15.97 -19.16
N ILE A 219 8.53 -14.99 -19.47
CA ILE A 219 8.20 -13.89 -18.57
C ILE A 219 6.71 -14.01 -18.25
N SER A 220 6.39 -14.63 -17.11
CA SER A 220 5.04 -14.58 -16.54
C SER A 220 4.65 -13.14 -16.27
N LYS A 221 3.37 -12.79 -16.46
CA LYS A 221 2.90 -11.42 -16.17
C LYS A 221 3.02 -11.18 -14.67
N PRO A 222 3.44 -9.97 -14.25
CA PRO A 222 3.66 -9.67 -12.84
C PRO A 222 2.34 -9.72 -12.07
N VAL A 223 2.40 -10.24 -10.85
CA VAL A 223 1.39 -9.99 -9.82
C VAL A 223 1.63 -8.60 -9.27
N LEU A 224 0.58 -7.80 -9.16
CA LEU A 224 0.64 -6.45 -8.60
C LEU A 224 -0.07 -6.41 -7.25
N ILE A 225 0.50 -5.68 -6.30
CA ILE A 225 -0.15 -5.34 -5.03
C ILE A 225 -0.27 -3.82 -4.97
N LYS A 226 -1.50 -3.32 -4.89
CA LYS A 226 -1.79 -1.87 -4.83
C LYS A 226 -1.72 -1.36 -3.40
N SER A 227 -2.33 -2.07 -2.47
CA SER A 227 -2.38 -1.66 -1.07
C SER A 227 -2.33 -2.86 -0.14
N ILE A 228 -1.74 -2.70 1.05
CA ILE A 228 -1.76 -3.65 2.15
C ILE A 228 -2.20 -2.90 3.41
N GLU A 229 -3.18 -3.44 4.13
CA GLU A 229 -3.67 -2.91 5.39
C GLU A 229 -3.62 -3.99 6.46
N VAL A 230 -3.04 -3.68 7.62
CA VAL A 230 -2.94 -4.59 8.77
C VAL A 230 -3.55 -3.90 9.97
N ASN A 231 -4.56 -4.51 10.58
CA ASN A 231 -5.26 -4.00 11.75
C ASN A 231 -4.98 -4.87 12.98
N GLY A 232 -5.14 -4.31 14.18
CA GLY A 232 -4.89 -5.00 15.45
C GLY A 232 -3.46 -4.84 15.99
N LEU A 233 -2.69 -3.92 15.41
CA LEU A 233 -1.41 -3.48 15.93
C LEU A 233 -1.61 -2.63 17.19
N ALA A 234 -0.52 -2.37 17.91
CA ALA A 234 -0.50 -1.38 18.98
C ALA A 234 -0.82 0.02 18.43
N PHE A 235 -0.96 1.01 19.33
CA PHE A 235 -1.04 2.42 18.95
C PHE A 235 0.03 2.86 17.92
N THR A 236 -0.27 3.91 17.17
CA THR A 236 0.73 4.62 16.36
C THR A 236 1.21 5.86 17.11
N SER A 237 2.52 6.12 17.11
CA SER A 237 3.10 7.34 17.70
C SER A 237 2.99 8.55 16.78
N GLU A 238 2.77 8.33 15.48
CA GLU A 238 2.67 9.39 14.48
C GLU A 238 1.60 9.04 13.44
N CYS A 239 0.94 10.05 12.88
CA CYS A 239 0.00 9.87 11.79
C CYS A 239 0.73 9.75 10.45
N ALA A 240 0.23 8.86 9.58
CA ALA A 240 0.74 8.74 8.23
C ALA A 240 0.28 9.93 7.39
N LYS A 241 1.20 10.57 6.66
CA LYS A 241 0.82 11.64 5.72
C LYS A 241 0.00 11.07 4.57
N CYS A 242 -1.00 11.83 4.12
CA CYS A 242 -1.74 11.50 2.91
C CYS A 242 -0.81 11.40 1.70
N LYS A 243 -1.04 10.41 0.85
CA LYS A 243 -0.31 10.28 -0.41
C LYS A 243 -0.71 11.41 -1.36
N ALA A 244 0.16 11.72 -2.32
CA ALA A 244 -0.16 12.71 -3.34
C ALA A 244 -1.43 12.32 -4.12
N GLY A 245 -2.25 13.32 -4.44
CA GLY A 245 -3.59 13.15 -4.99
C GLY A 245 -4.68 12.88 -3.95
N THR A 246 -4.35 12.88 -2.66
CA THR A 246 -5.34 12.74 -1.58
C THR A 246 -5.16 13.81 -0.53
N PHE A 247 -6.23 14.10 0.22
CA PHE A 247 -6.23 15.08 1.29
C PHE A 247 -6.95 14.52 2.52
N SER A 248 -6.74 15.15 3.67
CA SER A 248 -7.52 14.85 4.86
C SER A 248 -7.69 16.04 5.78
N GLN A 249 -8.78 16.04 6.53
CA GLN A 249 -9.02 16.96 7.64
C GLN A 249 -8.48 16.39 8.95
N GLU A 250 -8.55 17.19 10.00
CA GLU A 250 -8.18 16.78 11.36
C GLU A 250 -8.96 15.52 11.79
N GLY A 251 -8.28 14.57 12.44
CA GLY A 251 -8.89 13.35 12.95
C GLY A 251 -9.28 12.32 11.88
N ALA A 252 -8.71 12.38 10.68
CA ALA A 252 -9.09 11.48 9.60
C ALA A 252 -8.57 10.04 9.82
N ALA A 253 -9.46 9.06 9.62
CA ALA A 253 -9.09 7.64 9.61
C ALA A 253 -8.42 7.21 8.30
N THR A 254 -8.77 7.87 7.19
CA THR A 254 -8.27 7.61 5.84
C THR A 254 -8.24 8.92 5.06
N CYS A 255 -7.36 9.02 4.05
CA CYS A 255 -7.37 10.17 3.14
C CYS A 255 -8.44 10.04 2.06
N GLU A 256 -9.02 11.17 1.69
CA GLU A 256 -9.99 11.29 0.61
C GLU A 256 -9.29 11.57 -0.72
N GLU A 257 -9.78 10.97 -1.80
CA GLU A 257 -9.23 11.19 -3.14
C GLU A 257 -9.65 12.54 -3.69
N CYS A 258 -8.70 13.26 -4.28
CA CYS A 258 -9.00 14.52 -4.95
C CYS A 258 -9.88 14.29 -6.19
N PRO A 259 -10.94 15.10 -6.40
CA PRO A 259 -11.77 14.98 -7.59
C PRO A 259 -11.00 15.36 -8.86
N ARG A 260 -11.57 15.03 -10.03
CA ARG A 260 -11.03 15.44 -11.33
C ARG A 260 -10.80 16.96 -11.39
N ASP A 261 -9.80 17.37 -12.17
CA ASP A 261 -9.36 18.75 -12.35
C ASP A 261 -8.84 19.43 -11.06
N THR A 262 -8.49 18.62 -10.06
CA THR A 262 -7.78 19.06 -8.86
C THR A 262 -6.53 18.22 -8.61
N ARG A 263 -5.58 18.78 -7.87
CA ARG A 263 -4.34 18.12 -7.48
C ARG A 263 -4.08 18.27 -5.98
N ALA A 264 -3.31 17.36 -5.40
CA ALA A 264 -2.84 17.46 -4.02
C ALA A 264 -1.42 16.93 -3.90
N ASP A 265 -0.57 17.68 -3.20
CA ASP A 265 0.75 17.21 -2.82
C ASP A 265 0.66 16.21 -1.65
N LYS A 266 1.79 15.54 -1.35
CA LYS A 266 1.86 14.63 -0.20
C LYS A 266 1.61 15.38 1.10
N GLY A 267 0.61 14.95 1.86
CA GLY A 267 0.18 15.60 3.10
C GLY A 267 -0.67 16.85 2.89
N ALA A 268 -1.36 16.97 1.76
CA ALA A 268 -2.27 18.08 1.52
C ALA A 268 -3.49 18.04 2.47
N THR A 269 -3.91 19.22 2.92
CA THR A 269 -5.11 19.40 3.75
C THR A 269 -6.36 19.65 2.92
N GLU A 270 -6.18 20.01 1.64
CA GLU A 270 -7.23 20.28 0.66
C GLU A 270 -6.71 20.07 -0.76
N CYS A 271 -7.63 19.89 -1.72
CA CYS A 271 -7.28 19.78 -3.13
C CYS A 271 -7.19 21.16 -3.79
N THR A 272 -6.13 21.38 -4.55
CA THR A 272 -5.92 22.61 -5.33
C THR A 272 -6.45 22.44 -6.75
N PRO A 273 -7.31 23.34 -7.27
CA PRO A 273 -7.82 23.24 -8.64
C PRO A 273 -6.71 23.49 -9.68
N CYS A 274 -6.78 22.75 -10.79
CA CYS A 274 -5.95 22.99 -11.97
C CYS A 274 -6.45 24.23 -12.74
N ASP A 275 -5.58 24.86 -13.54
CA ASP A 275 -5.99 25.94 -14.44
C ASP A 275 -6.97 25.38 -15.49
N LYS A 276 -8.23 25.82 -15.41
CA LYS A 276 -9.32 25.36 -16.27
C LYS A 276 -9.06 25.55 -17.77
N ASN A 277 -8.24 26.53 -18.15
CA ASN A 277 -8.00 26.85 -19.55
C ASN A 277 -6.81 26.09 -20.15
N SER A 278 -5.81 25.74 -19.33
CA SER A 278 -4.54 25.22 -19.81
C SER A 278 -4.19 23.83 -19.27
N GLN A 279 -4.89 23.35 -18.23
CA GLN A 279 -4.54 22.15 -17.50
C GLN A 279 -5.76 21.28 -17.16
N TYR A 280 -5.50 20.01 -16.89
CA TYR A 280 -6.47 19.02 -16.42
C TYR A 280 -5.78 18.01 -15.49
N SER A 281 -6.56 17.29 -14.71
CA SER A 281 -6.03 16.16 -13.93
C SER A 281 -7.09 15.07 -13.77
N GLU A 282 -6.65 13.82 -13.78
CA GLU A 282 -7.50 12.69 -13.40
C GLU A 282 -7.79 12.69 -11.89
N PRO A 283 -8.83 11.99 -11.42
CA PRO A 283 -9.03 11.78 -9.99
C PRO A 283 -7.79 11.22 -9.30
N ALA A 284 -7.58 11.61 -8.04
CA ALA A 284 -6.43 11.22 -7.23
C ALA A 284 -5.05 11.56 -7.86
N SER A 285 -4.97 12.70 -8.55
CA SER A 285 -3.74 13.18 -9.20
C SER A 285 -2.87 14.05 -8.28
N ALA A 286 -1.57 13.80 -8.32
CA ALA A 286 -0.57 14.64 -7.65
C ALA A 286 -0.32 15.97 -8.39
N GLU A 287 -0.48 15.97 -9.72
CA GLU A 287 -0.09 17.08 -10.59
C GLU A 287 -1.17 17.37 -11.63
N CYS A 288 -1.13 18.59 -12.17
CA CYS A 288 -1.97 19.00 -13.28
C CYS A 288 -1.21 18.82 -14.60
N SER A 289 -1.79 18.07 -15.52
CA SER A 289 -1.27 17.87 -16.88
C SER A 289 -1.70 19.00 -17.79
N ALA A 290 -0.85 19.41 -18.73
CA ALA A 290 -1.21 20.41 -19.72
C ALA A 290 -2.26 19.85 -20.69
N ARG A 291 -3.30 20.65 -20.98
CA ARG A 291 -4.24 20.34 -22.06
C ARG A 291 -3.53 20.49 -23.39
N VAL A 292 -3.67 19.49 -24.24
CA VAL A 292 -3.24 19.59 -25.64
C VAL A 292 -4.31 20.38 -26.39
N ALA A 293 -3.88 21.26 -27.29
CA ALA A 293 -4.82 22.01 -28.13
C ALA A 293 -5.66 21.04 -28.96
N CYS A 294 -6.97 21.27 -29.00
CA CYS A 294 -7.89 20.49 -29.82
C CYS A 294 -7.48 20.54 -31.30
N THR A 295 -7.62 19.41 -31.98
CA THR A 295 -7.53 19.32 -33.43
C THR A 295 -8.91 19.42 -34.06
N ASP A 296 -9.00 19.69 -35.36
CA ASP A 296 -10.29 19.75 -36.08
C ASP A 296 -11.11 18.45 -35.96
N GLN A 297 -10.48 17.32 -35.62
CA GLN A 297 -11.12 16.02 -35.43
C GLN A 297 -11.80 15.85 -34.05
N ASP A 298 -11.47 16.72 -33.09
CA ASP A 298 -12.03 16.71 -31.74
C ASP A 298 -13.36 17.46 -31.65
N TYR A 299 -13.66 18.30 -32.63
CA TYR A 299 -14.93 19.00 -32.74
C TYR A 299 -16.00 18.09 -33.33
N PHE A 300 -17.15 17.98 -32.66
CA PHE A 300 -18.35 17.35 -33.21
C PHE A 300 -19.54 18.31 -33.15
N SER A 301 -20.41 18.19 -34.15
CA SER A 301 -21.62 19.00 -34.26
C SER A 301 -22.73 18.40 -33.39
N VAL A 302 -23.25 19.19 -32.43
CA VAL A 302 -24.46 18.83 -31.68
C VAL A 302 -25.66 19.56 -32.27
N TYR A 303 -26.71 18.82 -32.62
CA TYR A 303 -27.96 19.39 -33.11
C TYR A 303 -28.92 19.61 -31.94
N GLN A 304 -29.36 20.84 -31.72
CA GLN A 304 -30.44 21.14 -30.78
C GLN A 304 -31.82 20.98 -31.44
N PRO A 305 -32.85 20.57 -30.68
CA PRO A 305 -34.21 20.50 -31.19
C PRO A 305 -34.70 21.89 -31.63
N CYS A 306 -35.38 21.94 -32.77
CA CYS A 306 -35.90 23.19 -33.33
C CYS A 306 -36.92 23.84 -32.39
N ASP A 307 -36.90 25.17 -32.31
CA ASP A 307 -37.97 25.94 -31.67
C ASP A 307 -39.32 25.73 -32.40
N ALA A 308 -40.43 26.05 -31.72
CA ALA A 308 -41.79 25.87 -32.23
C ALA A 308 -42.08 26.61 -33.55
N ASN A 309 -41.20 27.54 -33.95
CA ASN A 309 -41.29 28.31 -35.19
C ASN A 309 -40.40 27.75 -36.32
N LYS A 310 -39.71 26.61 -36.12
CA LYS A 310 -38.85 25.92 -37.09
C LYS A 310 -37.78 26.83 -37.75
N LYS A 311 -37.30 27.87 -37.07
CA LYS A 311 -36.49 28.91 -37.75
C LYS A 311 -35.04 29.04 -37.30
N VAL A 312 -34.61 28.40 -36.22
CA VAL A 312 -33.19 28.43 -35.83
C VAL A 312 -32.73 27.08 -35.31
N CYS A 313 -31.91 26.37 -36.10
CA CYS A 313 -31.04 25.31 -35.59
C CYS A 313 -29.83 26.01 -34.95
N GLY A 314 -29.84 26.18 -33.62
CA GLY A 314 -28.73 26.80 -32.91
C GLY A 314 -27.46 25.96 -33.07
N PHE A 315 -26.43 26.54 -33.70
CA PHE A 315 -25.07 26.01 -33.69
C PHE A 315 -24.39 26.47 -32.39
N SER A 316 -24.05 25.54 -31.50
CA SER A 316 -23.14 25.82 -30.38
C SER A 316 -21.93 24.91 -30.47
N SER A 317 -20.75 25.51 -30.46
CA SER A 317 -19.46 24.85 -30.56
C SER A 317 -19.03 24.16 -29.27
N SER A 318 -18.25 23.09 -29.48
CA SER A 318 -17.26 22.49 -28.58
C SER A 318 -17.77 21.93 -27.25
N GLN A 319 -17.89 20.60 -27.19
CA GLN A 319 -17.55 19.86 -25.98
C GLN A 319 -16.38 18.94 -26.27
N ASP A 320 -15.43 18.97 -25.35
CA ASP A 320 -14.17 18.25 -25.36
C ASP A 320 -14.43 16.73 -25.34
N LYS A 321 -13.91 15.97 -26.31
CA LYS A 321 -13.93 14.50 -26.29
C LYS A 321 -13.05 13.91 -25.19
N SER A 322 -12.21 14.73 -24.54
CA SER A 322 -11.35 14.32 -23.44
C SER A 322 -11.94 14.55 -22.03
N GLN A 323 -13.23 14.88 -21.93
CA GLN A 323 -13.98 14.83 -20.66
C GLN A 323 -14.38 13.40 -20.29
#